data_AF-D3IF63-F1
#
_entry.id   AF-D3IF63-F1
#
_cell.length_a   1.000
_cell.length_b   1.000
_cell.length_c   1.000
_cell.angle_alpha   90.00
_cell.angle_beta   90.00
_cell.angle_gamma   90.00
#
_symmetry.space_group_name_H-M   'P 1'
#
loop_
_entity.id
_entity.type
_entity.pdbx_description
1 polymer ?
#
loop_
_entity_poly.entity_id
_entity_poly.type
_entity_poly.pdbx_seq_one_letter_code
_entity_poly.pdbx_strand_id
1 'polypeptide(L)'
;MFASVFWADSAFGQTVHNDNASHLPKAENKVADIESARHLLHQAKNLAPLASTTQATVIIGPKVGYEGAKYSLQSAQEGDVTWSSNNPDVASINALGILTVKGRGVVVLTANYKKQTYNQTILVGIPRFILLSSPQKGGYKVVAKCIDSEYKNYQPLLNEVLRFKWGIKYPDENIRWSTSDKSSLTIQAQALDKDITVFLQVADALGNKSALQHISVHPQDVYASDYTTFYIDSEGNLYDFKKRYDLYESSRVFIDYKPNLPEKYKGREWMPITAIVLSPQKGNKEISMYGGGPLVCDILSEEEYEFIRNKSNDNQRYNYMLMLLNDEQKVIQYIPISFIFKTTL
;
A
#
# COMPACT_ATOMS: atom_id res chain seq x y z
N MET A 1 5.99 -48.54 -22.49
CA MET A 1 7.09 -49.46 -22.13
C MET A 1 8.14 -48.68 -21.36
N PHE A 2 8.85 -49.33 -20.44
CA PHE A 2 10.07 -48.95 -19.67
C PHE A 2 10.60 -47.49 -19.80
N ALA A 3 10.70 -46.66 -18.76
CA ALA A 3 11.28 -46.81 -17.41
C ALA A 3 12.83 -46.74 -17.33
N SER A 4 13.28 -46.15 -16.22
CA SER A 4 14.61 -46.18 -15.56
C SER A 4 15.74 -45.19 -15.94
N VAL A 5 16.03 -44.30 -14.97
CA VAL A 5 17.31 -44.09 -14.25
C VAL A 5 18.61 -43.84 -15.02
N PHE A 6 19.30 -42.76 -14.63
CA PHE A 6 20.76 -42.77 -14.45
C PHE A 6 21.14 -42.16 -13.08
N TRP A 7 22.12 -42.79 -12.43
CA TRP A 7 22.84 -42.39 -11.20
C TRP A 7 24.32 -42.76 -11.42
N ALA A 8 25.25 -41.96 -10.89
CA ALA A 8 26.71 -42.14 -10.70
C ALA A 8 27.40 -40.75 -10.80
N ASP A 9 28.49 -40.36 -10.13
CA ASP A 9 29.25 -40.77 -8.92
C ASP A 9 30.11 -39.53 -8.51
N SER A 10 30.90 -39.43 -7.43
CA SER A 10 31.53 -40.32 -6.42
C SER A 10 31.67 -39.50 -5.09
N ALA A 11 31.99 -39.96 -3.87
CA ALA A 11 32.74 -41.08 -3.25
C ALA A 11 34.11 -40.66 -2.63
N PHE A 12 34.42 -41.23 -1.45
CA PHE A 12 35.61 -41.06 -0.56
C PHE A 12 35.73 -39.73 0.23
N GLY A 13 35.99 -39.69 1.55
CA GLY A 13 36.17 -40.71 2.60
C GLY A 13 35.95 -40.06 4.01
N GLN A 14 36.21 -40.66 5.17
CA GLN A 14 36.75 -41.98 5.55
C GLN A 14 36.23 -42.36 6.98
N THR A 15 36.90 -43.23 7.75
CA THR A 15 36.46 -43.74 9.09
C THR A 15 37.57 -43.66 10.17
N VAL A 16 37.21 -43.74 11.46
CA VAL A 16 37.81 -44.60 12.53
C VAL A 16 37.07 -44.43 13.88
N HIS A 17 36.89 -45.52 14.63
CA HIS A 17 36.35 -45.62 16.00
C HIS A 17 37.49 -45.62 17.06
N ASN A 18 37.24 -45.15 18.29
CA ASN A 18 37.67 -45.89 19.51
C ASN A 18 36.96 -45.44 20.81
N ASP A 19 36.94 -46.33 21.81
CA ASP A 19 36.25 -46.19 23.11
C ASP A 19 37.12 -45.56 24.23
N ASN A 20 36.46 -45.02 25.27
CA ASN A 20 36.84 -45.30 26.67
C ASN A 20 35.76 -44.84 27.70
N ALA A 21 35.73 -45.50 28.86
CA ALA A 21 34.62 -45.44 29.83
C ALA A 21 34.93 -44.64 31.12
N SER A 22 33.90 -44.30 31.93
CA SER A 22 33.74 -44.79 33.33
C SER A 22 32.73 -44.02 34.21
N HIS A 23 32.28 -44.73 35.26
CA HIS A 23 31.57 -44.32 36.49
C HIS A 23 30.02 -44.30 36.61
N LEU A 24 29.60 -45.00 37.68
CA LEU A 24 28.27 -45.44 38.18
C LEU A 24 27.92 -44.59 39.46
N PRO A 25 26.67 -44.60 40.04
CA PRO A 25 25.99 -45.81 40.56
C PRO A 25 24.44 -45.83 40.64
N LYS A 26 23.93 -46.91 41.28
CA LYS A 26 22.55 -47.44 41.40
C LYS A 26 21.65 -46.77 42.46
N ALA A 27 20.32 -46.95 42.33
CA ALA A 27 19.37 -47.44 43.36
C ALA A 27 17.99 -47.70 42.69
N GLU A 28 17.55 -48.95 42.49
CA GLU A 28 16.70 -49.79 43.36
C GLU A 28 15.16 -49.59 43.26
N ASN A 29 14.47 -50.68 42.91
CA ASN A 29 13.01 -50.82 42.86
C ASN A 29 12.43 -51.13 44.25
N LYS A 30 11.23 -50.62 44.58
CA LYS A 30 10.30 -51.34 45.47
C LYS A 30 8.84 -50.91 45.28
N VAL A 31 7.96 -51.92 45.19
CA VAL A 31 6.51 -51.74 45.05
C VAL A 31 5.85 -51.73 46.43
N ALA A 32 5.34 -50.56 46.81
CA ALA A 32 4.26 -50.30 47.76
C ALA A 32 3.71 -48.93 47.32
N ASP A 33 2.42 -48.68 47.14
CA ASP A 33 1.31 -48.99 48.04
C ASP A 33 -0.02 -48.94 47.23
N ILE A 34 -0.82 -50.01 47.28
CA ILE A 34 -2.09 -50.14 46.54
C ILE A 34 -3.30 -49.68 47.39
N GLU A 35 -3.14 -49.55 48.71
CA GLU A 35 -4.19 -49.00 49.60
C GLU A 35 -4.23 -47.47 49.52
N SER A 36 -3.07 -46.78 49.46
CA SER A 36 -3.02 -45.34 49.18
C SER A 36 -3.74 -44.97 47.88
N ALA A 37 -3.61 -45.78 46.82
CA ALA A 37 -4.29 -45.54 45.54
C ALA A 37 -5.83 -45.60 45.66
N ARG A 38 -6.38 -46.51 46.48
CA ARG A 38 -7.83 -46.57 46.74
C ARG A 38 -8.32 -45.44 47.64
N HIS A 39 -7.53 -45.04 48.63
CA HIS A 39 -7.88 -43.91 49.50
C HIS A 39 -7.92 -42.59 48.72
N LEU A 40 -6.95 -42.36 47.82
CA LEU A 40 -6.92 -41.21 46.92
C LEU A 40 -8.08 -41.23 45.91
N LEU A 41 -8.49 -42.39 45.39
CA LEU A 41 -9.67 -42.52 44.52
C LEU A 41 -10.99 -42.21 45.25
N HIS A 42 -11.09 -42.55 46.54
CA HIS A 42 -12.26 -42.23 47.36
C HIS A 42 -12.30 -40.76 47.80
N GLN A 43 -11.13 -40.14 48.04
CA GLN A 43 -11.02 -38.69 48.28
C GLN A 43 -11.29 -37.87 46.99
N ALA A 44 -10.82 -38.33 45.83
CA ALA A 44 -11.10 -37.70 44.54
C ALA A 44 -12.60 -37.72 44.17
N LYS A 45 -13.35 -38.76 44.58
CA LYS A 45 -14.81 -38.82 44.37
C LYS A 45 -15.62 -37.82 45.21
N ASN A 46 -15.05 -37.29 46.30
CA ASN A 46 -15.72 -36.33 47.18
C ASN A 46 -15.20 -34.88 47.04
N LEU A 47 -14.36 -34.59 46.04
CA LEU A 47 -13.83 -33.26 45.72
C LEU A 47 -14.14 -32.81 44.29
N ALA A 48 -15.36 -33.08 43.82
CA ALA A 48 -15.88 -32.58 42.54
C ALA A 48 -17.02 -31.54 42.67
N PRO A 49 -16.85 -30.40 43.37
CA PRO A 49 -17.64 -29.21 43.09
C PRO A 49 -17.11 -28.55 41.82
N LEU A 50 -17.92 -28.58 40.77
CA LEU A 50 -17.76 -27.86 39.50
C LEU A 50 -16.34 -27.88 38.88
N ALA A 51 -16.17 -28.74 37.87
CA ALA A 51 -15.47 -28.30 36.68
C ALA A 51 -16.27 -27.15 36.04
N SER A 52 -16.10 -25.94 36.57
CA SER A 52 -16.55 -24.70 35.94
C SER A 52 -15.72 -24.49 34.69
N THR A 53 -16.07 -25.20 33.61
CA THR A 53 -15.58 -24.90 32.27
C THR A 53 -15.97 -23.46 32.00
N THR A 54 -15.00 -22.55 32.05
CA THR A 54 -15.18 -21.15 31.69
C THR A 54 -15.42 -21.06 30.18
N GLN A 55 -16.62 -21.43 29.77
CA GLN A 55 -17.13 -21.16 28.43
C GLN A 55 -17.02 -19.66 28.22
N ALA A 56 -16.21 -19.26 27.23
CA ALA A 56 -16.05 -17.88 26.84
C ALA A 56 -17.44 -17.31 26.56
N THR A 57 -17.91 -16.42 27.44
CA THR A 57 -19.32 -16.02 27.43
C THR A 57 -19.48 -14.83 26.52
N VAL A 58 -20.15 -15.05 25.38
CA VAL A 58 -20.27 -14.07 24.29
C VAL A 58 -21.75 -13.84 23.96
N ILE A 59 -22.09 -12.61 23.59
CA ILE A 59 -23.37 -12.28 22.96
C ILE A 59 -23.33 -12.77 21.51
N ILE A 60 -24.20 -13.72 21.18
CA ILE A 60 -24.38 -14.24 19.83
C ILE A 60 -25.29 -13.28 19.07
N GLY A 61 -24.82 -12.78 17.93
CA GLY A 61 -25.58 -11.91 17.04
C GLY A 61 -24.68 -11.20 16.01
N PRO A 62 -25.26 -10.52 15.02
CA PRO A 62 -24.49 -9.90 13.95
C PRO A 62 -23.77 -8.64 14.45
N LYS A 63 -22.54 -8.41 13.96
CA LYS A 63 -21.75 -7.19 14.23
C LYS A 63 -22.17 -5.99 13.37
N VAL A 64 -23.01 -6.21 12.37
CA VAL A 64 -23.75 -5.16 11.65
C VAL A 64 -25.20 -5.25 12.10
N GLY A 65 -25.69 -4.18 12.74
CA GLY A 65 -27.08 -4.05 13.16
C GLY A 65 -27.98 -3.69 11.98
N TYR A 66 -29.11 -4.38 11.89
CA TYR A 66 -30.20 -4.13 10.94
C TYR A 66 -31.54 -4.30 11.67
N GLU A 67 -32.63 -3.80 11.07
CA GLU A 67 -33.97 -3.89 11.69
C GLU A 67 -34.38 -5.37 11.89
N GLY A 68 -34.77 -5.72 13.11
CA GLY A 68 -35.13 -7.09 13.47
C GLY A 68 -33.93 -8.03 13.72
N ALA A 69 -32.69 -7.53 13.73
CA ALA A 69 -31.51 -8.34 14.09
C ALA A 69 -31.68 -8.92 15.51
N LYS A 70 -31.38 -10.21 15.67
CA LYS A 70 -31.57 -10.94 16.94
C LYS A 70 -30.25 -11.17 17.65
N TYR A 71 -30.26 -10.98 18.96
CA TYR A 71 -29.14 -11.18 19.86
C TYR A 71 -29.54 -12.12 21.01
N SER A 72 -28.65 -13.03 21.39
CA SER A 72 -28.83 -13.95 22.52
C SER A 72 -27.54 -14.08 23.31
N LEU A 73 -27.64 -14.43 24.60
CA LEU A 73 -26.48 -14.66 25.46
C LEU A 73 -26.23 -16.16 25.61
N GLN A 74 -25.04 -16.64 25.24
CA GLN A 74 -24.75 -18.09 25.22
C GLN A 74 -24.88 -18.78 26.60
N SER A 75 -24.62 -18.05 27.69
CA SER A 75 -24.71 -18.56 29.06
C SER A 75 -26.12 -18.52 29.67
N ALA A 76 -27.11 -17.94 28.98
CA ALA A 76 -28.48 -17.82 29.47
C ALA A 76 -29.23 -19.15 29.31
N GLN A 77 -28.99 -20.08 30.25
CA GLN A 77 -29.66 -21.37 30.29
C GLN A 77 -31.03 -21.31 31.00
N GLU A 78 -31.17 -20.44 32.00
CA GLU A 78 -32.40 -20.26 32.78
C GLU A 78 -32.55 -18.81 33.28
N GLY A 79 -33.76 -18.24 33.15
CA GLY A 79 -34.08 -16.87 33.58
C GLY A 79 -33.75 -15.79 32.54
N ASP A 80 -34.38 -14.62 32.71
CA ASP A 80 -34.36 -13.56 31.70
C ASP A 80 -33.03 -12.80 31.61
N VAL A 81 -32.71 -12.34 30.41
CA VAL A 81 -31.56 -11.46 30.12
C VAL A 81 -32.07 -10.03 29.98
N THR A 82 -31.59 -9.12 30.82
CA THR A 82 -31.94 -7.70 30.72
C THR A 82 -31.02 -7.01 29.72
N TRP A 83 -31.58 -6.63 28.56
CA TRP A 83 -30.88 -5.94 27.49
C TRP A 83 -30.94 -4.42 27.64
N SER A 84 -29.87 -3.73 27.22
CA SER A 84 -29.85 -2.30 26.99
C SER A 84 -28.93 -1.91 25.82
N SER A 85 -29.08 -0.69 25.32
CA SER A 85 -28.19 -0.06 24.34
C SER A 85 -27.64 1.23 24.93
N ASN A 86 -26.35 1.51 24.74
CA ASN A 86 -25.74 2.75 25.20
C ASN A 86 -26.18 3.99 24.39
N ASN A 87 -26.81 3.80 23.22
CA ASN A 87 -27.35 4.88 22.40
C ASN A 87 -28.65 4.44 21.70
N PRO A 88 -29.80 4.51 22.40
CA PRO A 88 -31.10 4.12 21.88
C PRO A 88 -31.60 4.96 20.69
N ASP A 89 -31.00 6.11 20.40
CA ASP A 89 -31.35 6.98 19.28
C ASP A 89 -30.69 6.53 17.96
N VAL A 90 -29.60 5.77 18.04
CA VAL A 90 -29.02 5.06 16.88
C VAL A 90 -29.68 3.69 16.72
N ALA A 91 -29.72 2.89 17.78
CA ALA A 91 -30.45 1.63 17.80
C ALA A 91 -30.84 1.21 19.23
N SER A 92 -32.06 0.70 19.38
CA SER A 92 -32.62 0.19 20.64
C SER A 92 -32.86 -1.31 20.56
N ILE A 93 -32.70 -2.03 21.67
CA ILE A 93 -32.94 -3.47 21.78
C ILE A 93 -34.07 -3.74 22.78
N ASN A 94 -34.96 -4.67 22.46
CA ASN A 94 -36.07 -5.05 23.34
C ASN A 94 -35.71 -6.24 24.25
N ALA A 95 -36.60 -6.59 25.19
CA ALA A 95 -36.40 -7.69 26.14
C ALA A 95 -36.20 -9.07 25.47
N LEU A 96 -36.66 -9.26 24.23
CA LEU A 96 -36.48 -10.49 23.44
C LEU A 96 -35.16 -10.51 22.65
N GLY A 97 -34.28 -9.52 22.87
CA GLY A 97 -33.00 -9.40 22.15
C GLY A 97 -33.15 -8.95 20.70
N ILE A 98 -34.28 -8.35 20.31
CA ILE A 98 -34.53 -7.87 18.94
C ILE A 98 -34.15 -6.39 18.84
N LEU A 99 -33.34 -6.06 17.85
CA LEU A 99 -32.86 -4.72 17.54
C LEU A 99 -33.82 -3.94 16.63
N THR A 100 -34.02 -2.66 16.96
CA THR A 100 -34.64 -1.66 16.09
C THR A 100 -33.65 -0.54 15.81
N VAL A 101 -33.44 -0.24 14.52
CA VAL A 101 -32.47 0.70 13.98
C VAL A 101 -33.16 2.02 13.63
N LYS A 102 -32.59 3.13 14.09
CA LYS A 102 -33.15 4.48 13.91
C LYS A 102 -32.23 5.46 13.20
N GLY A 103 -30.92 5.23 13.27
CA GLY A 103 -29.92 6.10 12.68
C GLY A 103 -28.64 5.36 12.30
N ARG A 104 -27.61 6.12 11.91
CA ARG A 104 -26.25 5.60 11.72
C ARG A 104 -25.41 5.85 12.97
N GLY A 105 -24.53 4.91 13.31
CA GLY A 105 -23.56 5.06 14.38
C GLY A 105 -22.94 3.73 14.81
N VAL A 106 -22.38 3.72 16.02
CA VAL A 106 -21.96 2.51 16.71
C VAL A 106 -22.68 2.46 18.03
N VAL A 107 -23.28 1.31 18.36
CA VAL A 107 -23.88 1.07 19.68
C VAL A 107 -23.18 -0.09 20.37
N VAL A 108 -23.10 -0.01 21.69
CA VAL A 108 -22.74 -1.12 22.57
C VAL A 108 -24.04 -1.67 23.13
N LEU A 109 -24.38 -2.88 22.73
CA LEU A 109 -25.45 -3.66 23.36
C LEU A 109 -24.90 -4.29 24.64
N THR A 110 -25.65 -4.15 25.72
CA THR A 110 -25.29 -4.71 27.03
C THR A 110 -26.34 -5.74 27.43
N ALA A 111 -25.89 -6.96 27.74
CA ALA A 111 -26.71 -8.02 28.31
C ALA A 111 -26.36 -8.18 29.79
N ASN A 112 -27.34 -8.05 30.68
CA ASN A 112 -27.17 -8.32 32.11
C ASN A 112 -27.87 -9.63 32.47
N TYR A 113 -27.12 -10.54 33.09
CA TYR A 113 -27.60 -11.87 33.46
C TYR A 113 -26.89 -12.36 34.72
N LYS A 114 -27.64 -12.83 35.73
CA LYS A 114 -27.10 -13.35 37.01
C LYS A 114 -26.01 -12.46 37.64
N LYS A 115 -26.22 -11.13 37.65
CA LYS A 115 -25.29 -10.08 38.14
C LYS A 115 -23.99 -9.93 37.36
N GLN A 116 -23.87 -10.56 36.18
CA GLN A 116 -22.78 -10.35 35.23
C GLN A 116 -23.27 -9.49 34.06
N THR A 117 -22.33 -8.78 33.43
CA THR A 117 -22.58 -7.83 32.35
C THR A 117 -21.71 -8.19 31.16
N TYR A 118 -22.31 -8.35 29.98
CA TYR A 118 -21.65 -8.67 28.73
C TYR A 118 -21.93 -7.58 27.71
N ASN A 119 -20.93 -7.24 26.89
CA ASN A 119 -21.02 -6.15 25.92
C ASN A 119 -20.72 -6.65 24.50
N GLN A 120 -21.49 -6.16 23.53
CA GLN A 120 -21.27 -6.39 22.11
C GLN A 120 -21.37 -5.06 21.36
N THR A 121 -20.27 -4.65 20.75
CA THR A 121 -20.23 -3.46 19.90
C THR A 121 -20.71 -3.82 18.50
N ILE A 122 -21.69 -3.08 17.97
CA ILE A 122 -22.25 -3.29 16.64
C ILE A 122 -22.22 -2.01 15.80
N LEU A 123 -21.95 -2.16 14.51
CA LEU A 123 -22.01 -1.09 13.52
C LEU A 123 -23.46 -0.96 13.04
N VAL A 124 -24.02 0.25 13.05
CA VAL A 124 -25.35 0.52 12.51
C VAL A 124 -25.23 1.51 11.35
N GLY A 125 -25.52 1.03 10.14
CA GLY A 125 -25.31 1.79 8.90
C GLY A 125 -23.83 1.97 8.50
N ILE A 126 -23.58 2.21 7.22
CA ILE A 126 -22.24 2.42 6.69
C ILE A 126 -21.79 3.86 6.98
N PRO A 127 -20.58 4.08 7.56
CA PRO A 127 -20.04 5.42 7.78
C PRO A 127 -19.85 6.21 6.48
N ARG A 128 -19.89 7.53 6.56
CA ARG A 128 -19.52 8.39 5.43
C ARG A 128 -18.00 8.48 5.32
N PHE A 129 -17.50 8.22 4.12
CA PHE A 129 -16.10 8.39 3.74
C PHE A 129 -15.97 9.51 2.71
N ILE A 130 -14.81 10.16 2.67
CA ILE A 130 -14.34 10.98 1.54
C ILE A 130 -13.05 10.38 0.98
N LEU A 131 -12.80 10.58 -0.31
CA LEU A 131 -11.54 10.20 -0.94
C LEU A 131 -10.51 11.32 -0.83
N LEU A 132 -9.27 10.94 -0.51
CA LEU A 132 -8.09 11.80 -0.50
C LEU A 132 -6.97 11.12 -1.27
N SER A 133 -6.24 11.85 -2.10
CA SER A 133 -5.05 11.36 -2.81
C SER A 133 -3.78 12.07 -2.29
N SER A 134 -2.66 11.35 -2.28
CA SER A 134 -1.35 11.91 -1.92
C SER A 134 -0.23 11.19 -2.67
N PRO A 135 0.83 11.89 -3.13
CA PRO A 135 2.03 11.23 -3.62
C PRO A 135 2.63 10.30 -2.55
N GLN A 136 3.23 9.21 -2.99
CA GLN A 136 4.09 8.35 -2.18
C GLN A 136 5.26 7.86 -3.03
N LYS A 137 6.34 7.40 -2.37
CA LYS A 137 7.28 6.34 -2.82
C LYS A 137 6.60 5.53 -3.98
N GLY A 138 7.09 5.62 -5.23
CA GLY A 138 6.62 4.93 -6.44
C GLY A 138 5.13 5.03 -6.83
N GLY A 139 4.49 6.19 -6.73
CA GLY A 139 3.10 6.41 -7.15
C GLY A 139 2.24 7.15 -6.14
N TYR A 140 0.96 6.78 -6.02
CA TYR A 140 -0.04 7.54 -5.27
C TYR A 140 -0.77 6.67 -4.27
N LYS A 141 -1.04 7.23 -3.10
CA LYS A 141 -1.93 6.62 -2.11
C LYS A 141 -3.28 7.29 -2.24
N VAL A 142 -4.34 6.49 -2.32
CA VAL A 142 -5.72 6.98 -2.17
C VAL A 142 -6.30 6.41 -0.89
N VAL A 143 -6.91 7.27 -0.08
CA VAL A 143 -7.43 6.96 1.25
C VAL A 143 -8.91 7.31 1.33
N ALA A 144 -9.72 6.35 1.78
CA ALA A 144 -11.09 6.54 2.22
C ALA A 144 -11.07 7.04 3.68
N LYS A 145 -11.13 8.35 3.88
CA LYS A 145 -11.16 8.96 5.21
C LYS A 145 -12.60 9.00 5.74
N CYS A 146 -12.87 8.32 6.85
CA CYS A 146 -14.15 8.46 7.56
C CYS A 146 -14.31 9.91 8.05
N ILE A 147 -15.44 10.56 7.72
CA ILE A 147 -15.76 11.91 8.19
C ILE A 147 -16.69 11.91 9.40
N ASP A 148 -17.34 10.79 9.64
CA ASP A 148 -18.20 10.58 10.80
C ASP A 148 -17.33 10.28 12.03
N SER A 149 -17.38 11.17 13.02
CA SER A 149 -16.44 11.23 14.15
C SER A 149 -16.68 10.16 15.22
N GLU A 150 -17.91 9.71 15.33
CA GLU A 150 -18.40 8.68 16.25
C GLU A 150 -17.74 7.31 16.00
N TYR A 151 -17.21 7.08 14.80
CA TYR A 151 -16.53 5.84 14.42
C TYR A 151 -15.03 5.81 14.74
N LYS A 152 -14.41 6.94 15.15
CA LYS A 152 -12.94 7.07 15.32
C LYS A 152 -12.31 5.99 16.21
N ASN A 153 -13.00 5.58 17.27
CA ASN A 153 -12.50 4.63 18.26
C ASN A 153 -12.83 3.15 17.93
N TYR A 154 -13.49 2.89 16.80
CA TYR A 154 -14.04 1.58 16.45
C TYR A 154 -13.35 0.93 15.23
N GLN A 155 -12.14 1.38 14.88
CA GLN A 155 -11.40 0.88 13.71
C GLN A 155 -11.26 -0.66 13.64
N PRO A 156 -11.05 -1.41 14.75
CA PRO A 156 -11.03 -2.88 14.70
C PRO A 156 -12.37 -3.48 14.22
N LEU A 157 -13.49 -2.95 14.70
CA LEU A 157 -14.83 -3.36 14.25
C LEU A 157 -15.03 -3.01 12.77
N LEU A 158 -14.67 -1.78 12.36
CA LEU A 158 -14.80 -1.36 10.96
C LEU A 158 -14.04 -2.28 10.00
N ASN A 159 -12.81 -2.67 10.34
CA ASN A 159 -12.00 -3.58 9.51
C ASN A 159 -12.66 -4.97 9.40
N GLU A 160 -13.29 -5.45 10.47
CA GLU A 160 -14.00 -6.73 10.46
C GLU A 160 -15.23 -6.69 9.54
N VAL A 161 -16.07 -5.64 9.67
CA VAL A 161 -17.41 -5.60 9.06
C VAL A 161 -17.54 -4.82 7.75
N LEU A 162 -16.56 -4.00 7.37
CA LEU A 162 -16.58 -3.23 6.11
C LEU A 162 -15.64 -3.81 5.05
N ARG A 163 -16.05 -3.71 3.79
CA ARG A 163 -15.24 -4.03 2.62
C ARG A 163 -15.22 -2.85 1.67
N PHE A 164 -14.04 -2.40 1.31
CA PHE A 164 -13.78 -1.30 0.38
C PHE A 164 -13.62 -1.88 -1.02
N LYS A 165 -14.62 -1.66 -1.89
CA LYS A 165 -14.57 -2.01 -3.30
C LYS A 165 -13.96 -0.84 -4.07
N TRP A 166 -12.75 -1.04 -4.56
CA TRP A 166 -11.96 -0.05 -5.29
C TRP A 166 -12.07 -0.31 -6.79
N GLY A 167 -12.22 0.76 -7.59
CA GLY A 167 -12.13 0.71 -9.05
C GLY A 167 -11.02 1.63 -9.52
N ILE A 168 -10.09 1.15 -10.36
CA ILE A 168 -9.05 1.99 -10.95
C ILE A 168 -9.33 2.08 -12.45
N LYS A 169 -9.53 3.30 -12.94
CA LYS A 169 -9.59 3.61 -14.37
C LYS A 169 -8.30 4.34 -14.73
N TYR A 170 -7.39 3.59 -15.34
CA TYR A 170 -6.28 4.18 -16.08
C TYR A 170 -6.82 4.89 -17.34
N PRO A 171 -6.09 5.87 -17.89
CA PRO A 171 -6.41 6.48 -19.18
C PRO A 171 -6.65 5.41 -20.24
N ASP A 172 -7.68 5.62 -21.06
CA ASP A 172 -8.01 4.77 -22.22
C ASP A 172 -8.32 3.28 -21.88
N GLU A 173 -8.35 2.89 -20.60
CA GLU A 173 -8.67 1.54 -20.13
C GLU A 173 -10.09 1.38 -19.54
N ASN A 174 -10.54 0.13 -19.46
CA ASN A 174 -11.69 -0.29 -18.64
C ASN A 174 -11.39 -0.23 -17.14
N ILE A 175 -12.43 -0.03 -16.32
CA ILE A 175 -12.28 0.06 -14.86
C ILE A 175 -11.91 -1.31 -14.28
N ARG A 176 -10.74 -1.39 -13.65
CA ARG A 176 -10.25 -2.58 -12.93
C ARG A 176 -10.78 -2.56 -11.50
N TRP A 177 -11.67 -3.49 -11.14
CA TRP A 177 -12.27 -3.57 -9.81
C TRP A 177 -11.56 -4.56 -8.89
N SER A 178 -11.42 -4.20 -7.61
CA SER A 178 -10.94 -5.08 -6.54
C SER A 178 -11.69 -4.79 -5.23
N THR A 179 -11.56 -5.69 -4.25
CA THR A 179 -12.17 -5.53 -2.92
C THR A 179 -11.12 -5.78 -1.85
N SER A 180 -11.12 -4.96 -0.79
CA SER A 180 -10.16 -5.03 0.32
C SER A 180 -10.85 -4.73 1.66
N ASP A 181 -10.25 -5.18 2.76
CA ASP A 181 -10.51 -4.71 4.13
C ASP A 181 -9.89 -3.33 4.42
N LYS A 182 -8.95 -2.88 3.58
CA LYS A 182 -8.21 -1.62 3.77
C LYS A 182 -8.96 -0.42 3.19
N SER A 183 -9.11 0.60 4.03
CA SER A 183 -9.57 1.95 3.67
C SER A 183 -8.55 2.76 2.85
N SER A 184 -7.55 2.12 2.23
CA SER A 184 -6.65 2.80 1.29
C SER A 184 -6.07 1.83 0.26
N LEU A 185 -5.70 2.37 -0.91
CA LEU A 185 -4.98 1.66 -1.95
C LEU A 185 -3.72 2.41 -2.40
N THR A 186 -2.84 1.69 -3.09
CA THR A 186 -1.65 2.22 -3.75
C THR A 186 -1.81 2.05 -5.25
N ILE A 187 -1.72 3.16 -5.97
CA ILE A 187 -1.63 3.21 -7.43
C ILE A 187 -0.15 3.35 -7.74
N GLN A 188 0.38 2.47 -8.59
CA GLN A 188 1.71 2.69 -9.14
C GLN A 188 1.59 3.80 -10.19
N ALA A 189 2.48 4.80 -10.13
CA ALA A 189 2.62 5.72 -11.25
C ALA A 189 3.23 4.92 -12.40
N GLN A 190 2.36 4.47 -13.29
CA GLN A 190 2.75 4.12 -14.64
C GLN A 190 3.17 5.42 -15.37
N ALA A 191 3.85 5.24 -16.49
CA ALA A 191 4.25 6.21 -17.50
C ALA A 191 3.05 7.01 -18.09
N LEU A 192 2.36 7.79 -17.27
CA LEU A 192 1.09 8.42 -17.60
C LEU A 192 1.16 9.92 -17.31
N ASP A 193 1.05 10.70 -18.39
CA ASP A 193 0.83 12.15 -18.42
C ASP A 193 -0.60 12.55 -18.06
N LYS A 194 -1.50 11.57 -17.88
CA LYS A 194 -2.95 11.74 -17.73
C LYS A 194 -3.47 11.22 -16.38
N ASP A 195 -4.54 11.84 -15.93
CA ASP A 195 -5.28 11.51 -14.71
C ASP A 195 -5.72 10.04 -14.63
N ILE A 196 -5.46 9.42 -13.47
CA ILE A 196 -6.03 8.12 -13.11
C ILE A 196 -7.27 8.37 -12.26
N THR A 197 -8.46 7.96 -12.74
CA THR A 197 -9.70 8.07 -11.95
C THR A 197 -9.88 6.86 -11.04
N VAL A 198 -10.16 7.11 -9.77
CA VAL A 198 -10.20 6.10 -8.71
C VAL A 198 -11.57 6.12 -8.07
N PHE A 199 -12.29 5.02 -8.18
CA PHE A 199 -13.63 4.82 -7.67
C PHE A 199 -13.62 4.07 -6.34
N LEU A 200 -14.59 4.40 -5.47
CA LEU A 200 -14.83 3.67 -4.22
C LEU A 200 -16.32 3.41 -4.01
N GLN A 201 -16.66 2.18 -3.65
CA GLN A 201 -17.91 1.83 -2.99
C GLN A 201 -17.59 1.01 -1.74
N VAL A 202 -18.11 1.42 -0.59
CA VAL A 202 -17.97 0.65 0.66
C VAL A 202 -19.19 -0.25 0.80
N ALA A 203 -18.97 -1.49 1.22
CA ALA A 203 -20.03 -2.42 1.59
C ALA A 203 -19.86 -2.90 3.04
N ASP A 204 -20.97 -3.25 3.69
CA ASP A 204 -20.94 -3.94 4.99
C ASP A 204 -21.01 -5.46 4.84
N ALA A 205 -20.91 -6.18 5.96
CA ALA A 205 -20.97 -7.64 6.01
C ALA A 205 -22.33 -8.25 5.61
N LEU A 206 -23.37 -7.43 5.45
CA LEU A 206 -24.69 -7.85 4.95
C LEU A 206 -24.83 -7.59 3.44
N GLY A 207 -23.87 -6.89 2.83
CA GLY A 207 -23.88 -6.55 1.41
C GLY A 207 -24.60 -5.24 1.08
N ASN A 208 -25.02 -4.45 2.08
CA ASN A 208 -25.46 -3.08 1.86
C ASN A 208 -24.29 -2.26 1.29
N LYS A 209 -24.57 -1.20 0.52
CA LYS A 209 -23.55 -0.44 -0.22
C LYS A 209 -23.70 1.06 -0.05
N SER A 210 -22.57 1.76 0.04
CA SER A 210 -22.52 3.22 -0.08
C SER A 210 -22.84 3.67 -1.51
N ALA A 211 -23.10 4.97 -1.67
CA ALA A 211 -22.97 5.64 -2.95
C ALA A 211 -21.55 5.42 -3.53
N LEU A 212 -21.45 5.39 -4.86
CA LEU A 212 -20.19 5.32 -5.57
C LEU A 212 -19.51 6.70 -5.56
N GLN A 213 -18.27 6.76 -5.09
CA GLN A 213 -17.44 7.98 -5.10
C GLN A 213 -16.31 7.84 -6.11
N HIS A 214 -15.69 8.96 -6.50
CA HIS A 214 -14.45 8.95 -7.26
C HIS A 214 -13.52 10.13 -6.94
N ILE A 215 -12.25 10.01 -7.30
CA ILE A 215 -11.22 11.06 -7.25
C ILE A 215 -10.25 10.90 -8.43
N SER A 216 -9.71 11.99 -8.97
CA SER A 216 -8.59 11.96 -9.93
C SER A 216 -7.24 11.99 -9.24
N VAL A 217 -6.25 11.34 -9.86
CA VAL A 217 -4.88 11.21 -9.35
C VAL A 217 -3.90 11.60 -10.47
N HIS A 218 -3.03 12.56 -10.18
CA HIS A 218 -2.07 13.14 -11.13
C HIS A 218 -0.63 12.77 -10.72
N PRO A 219 0.10 11.91 -11.47
CA PRO A 219 1.45 11.45 -11.10
C PRO A 219 2.56 12.52 -11.20
N GLN A 220 3.65 12.36 -10.43
CA GLN A 220 4.68 13.39 -10.18
C GLN A 220 6.12 12.91 -10.39
N ASP A 221 6.92 13.81 -10.98
CA ASP A 221 8.36 13.84 -11.15
C ASP A 221 9.28 13.26 -10.04
N VAL A 222 10.29 12.53 -10.49
CA VAL A 222 11.37 11.89 -9.73
C VAL A 222 12.72 12.64 -9.85
N TYR A 223 12.99 13.21 -11.01
CA TYR A 223 14.24 13.87 -11.40
C TYR A 223 14.10 15.38 -11.46
N ALA A 224 15.23 16.06 -11.29
CA ALA A 224 15.40 17.49 -11.52
C ALA A 224 16.74 17.74 -12.23
N SER A 225 16.88 18.94 -12.78
CA SER A 225 18.13 19.40 -13.38
C SER A 225 18.18 20.92 -13.28
N ASP A 226 19.27 21.44 -12.71
CA ASP A 226 19.59 22.87 -12.77
C ASP A 226 20.18 23.24 -14.15
N TYR A 227 20.61 22.24 -14.94
CA TYR A 227 21.27 22.35 -16.24
C TYR A 227 20.27 22.34 -17.41
N THR A 228 19.06 22.86 -17.19
CA THR A 228 17.97 22.88 -18.17
C THR A 228 17.99 24.13 -19.06
N THR A 229 18.90 25.06 -18.85
CA THR A 229 19.04 26.27 -19.69
C THR A 229 20.50 26.50 -20.07
N PHE A 230 20.73 26.72 -21.36
CA PHE A 230 22.03 27.09 -21.92
C PHE A 230 21.91 28.39 -22.72
N TYR A 231 23.03 29.07 -22.92
CA TYR A 231 23.13 30.26 -23.75
C TYR A 231 24.13 30.03 -24.89
N ILE A 232 23.85 30.60 -26.05
CA ILE A 232 24.73 30.56 -27.23
C ILE A 232 24.98 32.00 -27.65
N ASP A 233 26.24 32.41 -27.83
CA ASP A 233 26.57 33.76 -28.26
C ASP A 233 26.68 33.92 -29.79
N SER A 234 26.93 35.15 -30.23
CA SER A 234 27.14 35.48 -31.64
C SER A 234 28.45 34.94 -32.23
N GLU A 235 29.44 34.63 -31.41
CA GLU A 235 30.69 33.98 -31.82
C GLU A 235 30.53 32.45 -31.96
N GLY A 236 29.45 31.87 -31.41
CA GLY A 236 29.18 30.43 -31.42
C GLY A 236 29.66 29.69 -30.17
N ASN A 237 30.01 30.41 -29.10
CA ASN A 237 30.37 29.83 -27.81
C ASN A 237 29.11 29.39 -27.04
N LEU A 238 29.16 28.19 -26.43
CA LEU A 238 28.11 27.69 -25.54
C LEU A 238 28.41 28.10 -24.09
N TYR A 239 27.37 28.37 -23.31
CA TYR A 239 27.47 28.66 -21.89
C TYR A 239 26.39 27.92 -21.09
N ASP A 240 26.75 27.47 -19.88
CA ASP A 240 25.83 26.80 -18.96
C ASP A 240 24.78 27.76 -18.35
N PHE A 241 23.87 27.22 -17.52
CA PHE A 241 22.83 28.00 -16.84
C PHE A 241 23.37 29.12 -15.93
N LYS A 242 24.64 29.04 -15.50
CA LYS A 242 25.38 30.06 -14.73
C LYS A 242 26.18 31.01 -15.62
N LYS A 243 26.00 30.94 -16.95
CA LYS A 243 26.75 31.67 -17.98
C LYS A 243 28.27 31.42 -17.95
N ARG A 244 28.69 30.22 -17.59
CA ARG A 244 30.11 29.80 -17.69
C ARG A 244 30.32 29.13 -19.03
N TYR A 245 31.42 29.46 -19.69
CA TYR A 245 31.80 28.86 -20.97
C TYR A 245 31.84 27.34 -20.87
N ASP A 246 31.29 26.66 -21.87
CA ASP A 246 31.25 25.21 -22.01
C ASP A 246 31.39 24.82 -23.50
N LEU A 247 31.69 23.56 -23.79
CA LEU A 247 31.96 23.06 -25.14
C LEU A 247 30.73 22.33 -25.68
N TYR A 248 30.21 22.74 -26.83
CA TYR A 248 28.99 22.17 -27.43
C TYR A 248 29.05 20.65 -27.62
N GLU A 249 30.21 20.13 -28.00
CA GLU A 249 30.43 18.71 -28.30
C GLU A 249 30.51 17.81 -27.05
N SER A 250 30.76 18.39 -25.88
CA SER A 250 30.99 17.63 -24.63
C SER A 250 30.18 18.10 -23.41
N SER A 251 29.51 19.24 -23.51
CA SER A 251 28.58 19.77 -22.49
C SER A 251 27.42 18.80 -22.28
N ARG A 252 26.89 18.75 -21.07
CA ARG A 252 25.92 17.74 -20.64
C ARG A 252 24.79 18.35 -19.83
N VAL A 253 23.57 17.91 -20.10
CA VAL A 253 22.43 18.12 -19.20
C VAL A 253 22.54 17.09 -18.09
N PHE A 254 23.06 17.46 -16.92
CA PHE A 254 23.03 16.57 -15.76
C PHE A 254 21.60 16.45 -15.23
N ILE A 255 21.10 15.23 -15.12
CA ILE A 255 19.74 14.93 -14.65
C ILE A 255 19.85 14.06 -13.40
N ASP A 256 19.61 14.71 -12.26
CA ASP A 256 19.78 14.14 -10.93
C ASP A 256 18.43 13.77 -10.31
N TYR A 257 18.45 12.81 -9.38
CA TYR A 257 17.29 12.58 -8.52
C TYR A 257 16.96 13.86 -7.73
N LYS A 258 15.67 14.19 -7.60
CA LYS A 258 15.25 15.26 -6.69
C LYS A 258 15.78 15.01 -5.27
N PRO A 259 16.22 16.05 -4.53
CA PRO A 259 16.67 15.88 -3.16
C PRO A 259 15.54 15.31 -2.29
N ASN A 260 15.90 14.50 -1.29
CA ASN A 260 14.97 13.83 -0.37
C ASN A 260 13.97 12.86 -1.03
N LEU A 261 14.22 12.44 -2.27
CA LEU A 261 13.41 11.47 -3.00
C LEU A 261 13.37 10.09 -2.27
N PRO A 262 12.18 9.52 -2.01
CA PRO A 262 12.06 8.23 -1.33
C PRO A 262 12.69 7.07 -2.12
N GLU A 263 13.56 6.28 -1.46
CA GLU A 263 14.44 5.22 -2.03
C GLU A 263 13.86 4.25 -3.09
N LYS A 264 12.52 4.10 -3.26
CA LYS A 264 11.99 3.21 -4.33
C LYS A 264 12.00 3.87 -5.69
N TYR A 265 12.09 5.19 -5.73
CA TYR A 265 12.30 5.94 -6.95
C TYR A 265 13.76 5.89 -7.42
N LYS A 266 14.64 5.14 -6.75
CA LYS A 266 16.03 4.88 -7.17
C LYS A 266 16.24 3.47 -7.76
N GLY A 267 15.16 2.71 -7.96
CA GLY A 267 15.20 1.40 -8.62
C GLY A 267 15.41 1.55 -10.14
N ARG A 268 15.77 0.44 -10.82
CA ARG A 268 16.00 0.45 -12.27
C ARG A 268 14.78 0.90 -13.06
N GLU A 269 13.59 0.54 -12.58
CA GLU A 269 12.32 0.91 -13.20
C GLU A 269 12.07 2.42 -13.23
N TRP A 270 12.81 3.19 -12.41
CA TRP A 270 12.82 4.65 -12.39
C TRP A 270 14.10 5.24 -13.01
N MET A 271 15.09 4.44 -13.40
CA MET A 271 16.40 4.90 -13.87
C MET A 271 16.40 5.14 -15.38
N PRO A 272 16.71 6.35 -15.88
CA PRO A 272 16.72 6.64 -17.30
C PRO A 272 17.95 6.03 -17.99
N ILE A 273 17.70 5.34 -19.09
CA ILE A 273 18.72 4.70 -19.96
C ILE A 273 18.81 5.42 -21.30
N THR A 274 17.65 5.76 -21.86
CA THR A 274 17.52 6.61 -23.07
C THR A 274 16.52 7.72 -22.81
N ALA A 275 16.46 8.69 -23.71
CA ALA A 275 15.38 9.68 -23.76
C ALA A 275 15.01 9.98 -25.20
N ILE A 276 13.74 10.34 -25.43
CA ILE A 276 13.33 10.93 -26.70
C ILE A 276 13.35 12.45 -26.57
N VAL A 277 14.15 13.09 -27.42
CA VAL A 277 14.15 14.53 -27.65
C VAL A 277 12.97 14.88 -28.52
N LEU A 278 12.14 15.81 -28.06
CA LEU A 278 11.13 16.50 -28.87
C LEU A 278 11.71 17.85 -29.27
N SER A 279 12.16 17.98 -30.53
CA SER A 279 12.71 19.23 -31.06
C SER A 279 11.59 20.14 -31.59
N PRO A 280 11.69 21.48 -31.40
CA PRO A 280 10.77 22.44 -32.02
C PRO A 280 10.98 22.60 -33.53
N GLN A 281 12.04 22.01 -34.12
CA GLN A 281 12.40 22.16 -35.53
C GLN A 281 12.56 20.81 -36.27
N LYS A 282 13.11 19.78 -35.62
CA LYS A 282 13.54 18.51 -36.24
C LYS A 282 12.86 17.26 -35.68
N GLY A 283 11.58 17.34 -35.33
CA GLY A 283 10.80 16.17 -34.92
C GLY A 283 11.36 15.46 -33.69
N ASN A 284 11.29 14.13 -33.67
CA ASN A 284 11.66 13.33 -32.50
C ASN A 284 12.92 12.49 -32.76
N LYS A 285 13.87 12.48 -31.81
CA LYS A 285 15.13 11.70 -31.85
C LYS A 285 15.35 10.98 -30.53
N GLU A 286 15.64 9.67 -30.55
CA GLU A 286 16.08 8.95 -29.33
C GLU A 286 17.59 9.15 -29.10
N ILE A 287 17.98 9.35 -27.83
CA ILE A 287 19.36 9.62 -27.40
C ILE A 287 19.72 8.88 -26.12
N SER A 288 21.03 8.77 -25.86
CA SER A 288 21.60 8.13 -24.66
C SER A 288 21.49 9.02 -23.41
N MET A 289 21.20 8.40 -22.26
CA MET A 289 21.23 9.05 -20.93
C MET A 289 22.50 8.72 -20.12
N TYR A 290 23.44 7.96 -20.68
CA TYR A 290 24.66 7.55 -19.97
C TYR A 290 25.57 8.74 -19.61
N GLY A 291 26.27 8.63 -18.49
CA GLY A 291 27.18 9.68 -17.99
C GLY A 291 26.52 10.74 -17.12
N GLY A 292 25.34 10.47 -16.56
CA GLY A 292 24.58 11.40 -15.71
C GLY A 292 23.55 12.25 -16.46
N GLY A 293 23.29 11.93 -17.73
CA GLY A 293 22.37 12.64 -18.62
C GLY A 293 22.98 12.86 -20.01
N PRO A 294 22.21 13.40 -20.97
CA PRO A 294 22.58 13.47 -22.37
C PRO A 294 23.56 14.61 -22.68
N LEU A 295 24.36 14.43 -23.75
CA LEU A 295 25.17 15.52 -24.31
C LEU A 295 24.29 16.60 -24.94
N VAL A 296 24.74 17.85 -24.91
CA VAL A 296 24.04 18.98 -25.55
C VAL A 296 23.91 18.78 -27.07
N CYS A 297 24.99 18.36 -27.74
CA CYS A 297 25.00 18.03 -29.17
C CYS A 297 24.09 16.84 -29.56
N ASP A 298 23.68 16.00 -28.60
CA ASP A 298 22.69 14.96 -28.84
C ASP A 298 21.25 15.51 -28.85
N ILE A 299 20.97 16.52 -28.03
CA ILE A 299 19.66 17.18 -27.92
C ILE A 299 19.45 18.18 -29.06
N LEU A 300 20.42 19.07 -29.24
CA LEU A 300 20.42 20.17 -30.20
C LEU A 300 21.38 19.77 -31.32
N SER A 301 20.89 19.50 -32.53
CA SER A 301 21.77 19.09 -33.63
C SER A 301 22.62 20.26 -34.15
N GLU A 302 23.74 19.95 -34.82
CA GLU A 302 24.70 20.94 -35.32
C GLU A 302 24.04 21.97 -36.26
N GLU A 303 23.15 21.53 -37.15
CA GLU A 303 22.38 22.43 -38.01
C GLU A 303 21.42 23.35 -37.22
N GLU A 304 20.83 22.87 -36.12
CA GLU A 304 19.99 23.69 -35.26
C GLU A 304 20.84 24.65 -34.41
N TYR A 305 22.03 24.24 -33.98
CA TYR A 305 23.01 25.08 -33.28
C TYR A 305 23.46 26.25 -34.16
N GLU A 306 23.90 25.95 -35.38
CA GLU A 306 24.30 26.97 -36.36
C GLU A 306 23.12 27.84 -36.82
N PHE A 307 21.89 27.30 -36.88
CA PHE A 307 20.71 28.13 -37.08
C PHE A 307 20.52 29.13 -35.94
N ILE A 308 20.60 28.68 -34.67
CA ILE A 308 20.46 29.55 -33.51
C ILE A 308 21.54 30.64 -33.53
N ARG A 309 22.81 30.28 -33.75
CA ARG A 309 23.94 31.22 -33.83
C ARG A 309 23.77 32.29 -34.91
N ASN A 310 23.39 31.88 -36.13
CA ASN A 310 23.45 32.77 -37.31
C ASN A 310 22.13 33.47 -37.67
N LYS A 311 21.00 33.10 -37.04
CA LYS A 311 19.64 33.57 -37.42
C LYS A 311 18.76 34.03 -36.25
N SER A 312 19.25 33.99 -35.01
CA SER A 312 18.47 34.44 -33.84
C SER A 312 18.58 35.94 -33.59
N ASN A 313 17.57 36.48 -32.93
CA ASN A 313 17.61 37.81 -32.30
C ASN A 313 18.06 37.69 -30.83
N ASP A 314 18.59 38.76 -30.25
CA ASP A 314 19.00 38.77 -28.83
C ASP A 314 17.87 38.33 -27.89
N ASN A 315 18.17 37.43 -26.95
CA ASN A 315 17.24 36.78 -26.01
C ASN A 315 16.26 35.75 -26.62
N GLN A 316 16.37 35.41 -27.90
CA GLN A 316 15.49 34.41 -28.52
C GLN A 316 15.70 33.02 -27.89
N ARG A 317 14.62 32.38 -27.43
CA ARG A 317 14.62 31.10 -26.73
C ARG A 317 14.04 29.98 -27.58
N TYR A 318 14.71 28.83 -27.55
CA TYR A 318 14.31 27.58 -28.19
C TYR A 318 14.09 26.52 -27.11
N ASN A 319 12.91 25.91 -27.07
CA ASN A 319 12.53 24.93 -26.05
C ASN A 319 12.46 23.53 -26.64
N TYR A 320 13.12 22.58 -25.97
CA TYR A 320 13.13 21.16 -26.25
C TYR A 320 12.52 20.42 -25.05
N MET A 321 12.09 19.17 -25.24
CA MET A 321 11.64 18.32 -24.15
C MET A 321 12.34 16.96 -24.23
N LEU A 322 12.83 16.46 -23.10
CA LEU A 322 13.35 15.10 -22.96
C LEU A 322 12.27 14.24 -22.30
N MET A 323 11.82 13.19 -23.00
CA MET A 323 11.01 12.14 -22.42
C MET A 323 11.94 11.03 -21.91
N LEU A 324 12.12 10.93 -20.60
CA LEU A 324 13.05 9.98 -19.97
C LEU A 324 12.48 8.56 -20.01
N LEU A 325 13.26 7.59 -20.50
CA LEU A 325 12.85 6.20 -20.66
C LEU A 325 13.74 5.24 -19.85
N ASN A 326 13.12 4.28 -19.16
CA ASN A 326 13.86 3.21 -18.49
C ASN A 326 14.32 2.09 -19.46
N ASP A 327 14.95 1.05 -18.93
CA ASP A 327 15.40 -0.13 -19.69
C ASP A 327 14.26 -0.90 -20.40
N GLU A 328 13.02 -0.76 -19.91
CA GLU A 328 11.81 -1.30 -20.52
C GLU A 328 11.11 -0.33 -21.49
N GLN A 329 11.77 0.78 -21.88
CA GLN A 329 11.21 1.82 -22.77
C GLN A 329 9.92 2.48 -22.24
N LYS A 330 9.71 2.47 -20.91
CA LYS A 330 8.59 3.16 -20.25
C LYS A 330 9.00 4.56 -19.82
N VAL A 331 8.09 5.52 -19.98
CA VAL A 331 8.31 6.91 -19.56
C VAL A 331 8.39 7.02 -18.05
N ILE A 332 9.52 7.53 -17.57
CA ILE A 332 9.75 7.86 -16.16
C ILE A 332 9.18 9.26 -15.87
N GLN A 333 9.55 10.24 -16.71
CA GLN A 333 9.27 11.66 -16.52
C GLN A 333 9.63 12.46 -17.79
N TYR A 334 9.09 13.68 -17.91
CA TYR A 334 9.51 14.67 -18.89
C TYR A 334 10.39 15.78 -18.26
N ILE A 335 11.46 16.18 -18.95
CA ILE A 335 12.38 17.26 -18.53
C ILE A 335 12.47 18.32 -19.64
N PRO A 336 12.04 19.57 -19.41
CA PRO A 336 12.17 20.65 -20.39
C PRO A 336 13.61 21.17 -20.44
N ILE A 337 14.08 21.53 -21.64
CA ILE A 337 15.40 22.11 -21.91
C ILE A 337 15.23 23.40 -22.74
N SER A 338 16.05 24.42 -22.47
CA SER A 338 16.05 25.70 -23.19
C SER A 338 17.45 26.07 -23.70
N PHE A 339 17.52 26.56 -24.92
CA PHE A 339 18.67 27.26 -25.47
C PHE A 339 18.30 28.72 -25.76
N ILE A 340 19.14 29.67 -25.36
CA ILE A 340 18.86 31.11 -25.46
C ILE A 340 19.99 31.80 -26.21
N PHE A 341 19.69 32.44 -27.35
CA PHE A 341 20.68 33.23 -28.06
C PHE A 341 20.94 34.57 -27.37
N LYS A 342 22.20 35.01 -27.41
CA LYS A 342 22.67 36.28 -26.86
C LYS A 342 23.67 36.96 -27.78
N THR A 343 23.51 38.26 -28.01
CA THR A 343 24.51 39.01 -28.79
C THR A 343 25.84 39.14 -28.04
N THR A 344 25.75 39.33 -26.71
CA THR A 344 26.86 39.36 -25.73
C THR A 344 26.40 38.76 -24.40
N LEU A 345 27.31 38.18 -23.61
CA LEU A 345 26.98 37.38 -22.41
C LEU A 345 27.60 37.84 -21.09
#